data_AF-A0A7V2UVC9-F1
#
_entry.id   AF-A0A7V2UVC9-F1
#
_cell.length_a   1.000
_cell.length_b   1.000
_cell.length_c   1.000
_cell.angle_alpha   90.00
_cell.angle_beta   90.00
_cell.angle_gamma   90.00
#
_symmetry.space_group_name_H-M   'P 1'
#
loop_
_entity.id
_entity.type
_entity.pdbx_description
1 polymer ?
#
loop_
_entity_poly.entity_id
_entity_poly.type
_entity_poly.pdbx_seq_one_letter_code
_entity_poly.pdbx_strand_id
1 'polypeptide(L)'
;MAAAGLAPARGGGALLLRVHPSRAEHRSRGRDGRCRAHPGRLARPARGRPPGRRRPGRGPHDDPQALRRLVLLTVRCITITYNVISAPEPPMHMANEVLTLPVAGALGAAAAGGLALAAAKARRDLDERRAPLLGVLGAFVFAAQMVNFPVLPGTSGHFVGAALLAVVLGPHAAALGMAAIVIVQCVVFQDGGLLALGANLVNMALAGPYAAWLAFRAIAPAGRPAIRARLYLAAFLAALASILAGALLVPLEVAASGICRVPLSVFLGTMAGIHTLIGAAEGVLTFMVLAALARMRPDLLPGAPAAAGGLPLRAVAGSVALAALLVAGFLSLAASGAPDGLESTLDRTQALDTERPNPAAEAAGHAGGAIALLPDYSGPGGAWYWTSVAGVCGVLLVLGLGAAGARALRGRPAAPHGHAHHH
;
A
#
# COMPACT_ATOMS: atom_id res chain seq x y z
N MET A 1 -55.00 -34.37 -8.44
CA MET A 1 -54.39 -35.50 -9.19
C MET A 1 -52.88 -35.40 -8.96
N ALA A 2 -52.40 -36.05 -7.90
CA ALA A 2 -51.54 -37.27 -7.91
C ALA A 2 -50.07 -36.93 -8.25
N ALA A 3 -49.13 -36.91 -7.29
CA ALA A 3 -48.41 -38.06 -6.68
C ALA A 3 -47.64 -38.88 -7.74
N ALA A 4 -46.35 -39.24 -7.63
CA ALA A 4 -45.46 -39.66 -6.54
C ALA A 4 -43.99 -39.36 -6.95
N GLY A 5 -42.93 -39.32 -6.14
CA GLY A 5 -42.62 -39.98 -4.88
C GLY A 5 -41.43 -40.94 -5.07
N LEU A 6 -40.29 -40.67 -4.43
CA LEU A 6 -39.40 -41.66 -3.78
C LEU A 6 -38.18 -40.95 -3.13
N ALA A 7 -37.98 -41.25 -1.84
CA ALA A 7 -36.91 -40.77 -0.96
C ALA A 7 -35.94 -41.95 -0.62
N PRO A 8 -35.14 -41.94 0.47
CA PRO A 8 -33.74 -41.49 0.50
C PRO A 8 -32.75 -42.60 0.97
N ALA A 9 -31.43 -42.35 0.87
CA ALA A 9 -30.40 -43.17 1.51
C ALA A 9 -29.53 -42.34 2.48
N ARG A 10 -29.29 -42.95 3.64
CA ARG A 10 -28.68 -42.43 4.87
C ARG A 10 -27.16 -42.67 4.92
N GLY A 11 -26.49 -41.89 5.78
CA GLY A 11 -25.18 -42.18 6.38
C GLY A 11 -24.24 -40.97 6.26
N GLY A 12 -23.83 -40.24 7.29
CA GLY A 12 -23.63 -40.57 8.70
C GLY A 12 -22.12 -40.57 8.99
N GLY A 13 -21.59 -39.49 9.57
CA GLY A 13 -20.16 -39.39 9.90
C GLY A 13 -19.71 -38.02 10.41
N ALA A 14 -20.24 -37.60 11.55
CA ALA A 14 -19.71 -36.48 12.32
C ALA A 14 -18.45 -36.95 13.08
N LEU A 15 -17.28 -36.39 12.76
CA LEU A 15 -16.05 -36.62 13.53
C LEU A 15 -15.92 -35.53 14.60
N LEU A 16 -16.44 -35.85 15.79
CA LEU A 16 -16.23 -35.14 17.04
C LEU A 16 -14.78 -35.28 17.51
N LEU A 17 -14.09 -34.16 17.67
CA LEU A 17 -12.79 -34.05 18.36
C LEU A 17 -12.95 -34.42 19.83
N ARG A 18 -12.41 -35.59 20.20
CA ARG A 18 -12.36 -36.10 21.57
C ARG A 18 -11.11 -35.55 22.26
N VAL A 19 -11.31 -34.61 23.18
CA VAL A 19 -10.32 -34.20 24.18
C VAL A 19 -10.37 -35.22 25.33
N HIS A 20 -9.23 -35.81 25.69
CA HIS A 20 -9.09 -36.54 26.95
C HIS A 20 -7.85 -36.00 27.72
N PRO A 21 -7.98 -35.69 29.02
CA PRO A 21 -6.88 -35.23 29.85
C PRO A 21 -6.15 -36.43 30.48
N SER A 22 -4.87 -36.27 30.83
CA SER A 22 -4.27 -37.09 31.89
C SER A 22 -3.38 -36.23 32.79
N ARG A 23 -3.76 -36.24 34.08
CA ARG A 23 -2.99 -35.81 35.25
C ARG A 23 -1.87 -36.84 35.48
N ALA A 24 -0.65 -36.36 35.72
CA ALA A 24 0.05 -36.34 37.01
C ALA A 24 0.62 -37.69 37.45
N GLU A 25 1.94 -37.74 37.70
CA GLU A 25 2.47 -38.20 38.99
C GLU A 25 3.94 -37.84 39.18
N HIS A 26 4.19 -37.07 40.24
CA HIS A 26 5.45 -36.97 40.96
C HIS A 26 5.75 -38.30 41.63
N ARG A 27 6.99 -38.80 41.59
CA ARG A 27 7.60 -39.47 42.74
C ARG A 27 9.13 -39.49 42.65
N SER A 28 9.72 -38.90 43.68
CA SER A 28 11.11 -38.99 44.08
C SER A 28 11.38 -40.32 44.81
N ARG A 29 12.62 -40.81 44.73
CA ARG A 29 13.47 -41.33 45.83
C ARG A 29 14.64 -42.14 45.26
N GLY A 30 15.84 -41.76 45.65
CA GLY A 30 17.06 -42.54 45.40
C GLY A 30 17.33 -43.60 46.47
N ARG A 31 18.25 -44.51 46.16
CA ARG A 31 19.32 -44.99 47.06
C ARG A 31 20.22 -46.01 46.35
N ASP A 32 21.52 -45.73 46.40
CA ASP A 32 22.67 -46.59 46.68
C ASP A 32 22.62 -48.11 46.44
N GLY A 33 23.66 -48.63 45.78
CA GLY A 33 23.99 -50.05 45.79
C GLY A 33 25.22 -50.38 44.96
N ARG A 34 26.40 -50.40 45.60
CA ARG A 34 27.69 -50.82 45.03
C ARG A 34 27.73 -52.33 44.72
N CYS A 35 28.77 -52.67 43.94
CA CYS A 35 29.60 -53.88 44.03
C CYS A 35 29.30 -55.10 43.11
N ARG A 36 30.28 -55.31 42.21
CA ARG A 36 31.15 -56.50 42.03
C ARG A 36 31.10 -57.21 40.67
N ALA A 37 32.32 -57.46 40.19
CA ALA A 37 32.73 -58.12 38.97
C ALA A 37 32.78 -59.65 39.11
N HIS A 38 32.67 -60.37 37.97
CA HIS A 38 33.62 -61.37 37.39
C HIS A 38 32.90 -62.30 36.36
N PRO A 39 33.58 -63.19 35.59
CA PRO A 39 34.35 -62.88 34.38
C PRO A 39 33.99 -63.75 33.15
N GLY A 40 34.56 -63.43 31.98
CA GLY A 40 35.02 -64.44 31.02
C GLY A 40 34.09 -64.80 29.85
N ARG A 41 34.49 -64.40 28.64
CA ARG A 41 34.96 -65.35 27.61
C ARG A 41 35.56 -64.60 26.42
N LEU A 42 36.80 -64.97 26.10
CA LEU A 42 37.56 -64.55 24.93
C LEU A 42 36.95 -65.18 23.66
N ALA A 43 36.72 -64.36 22.63
CA ALA A 43 36.56 -64.81 21.26
C ALA A 43 37.48 -63.99 20.33
N ARG A 44 38.16 -64.70 19.43
CA ARG A 44 39.27 -64.31 18.55
C ARG A 44 38.98 -63.14 17.60
N PRO A 45 40.01 -62.43 17.10
CA PRO A 45 39.86 -61.27 16.23
C PRO A 45 39.53 -61.66 14.79
N ALA A 46 38.49 -61.06 14.21
CA ALA A 46 38.23 -61.11 12.78
C ALA A 46 39.11 -60.08 12.06
N ARG A 47 39.79 -60.54 11.01
CA ARG A 47 40.73 -59.81 10.17
C ARG A 47 40.09 -58.55 9.55
N GLY A 48 40.77 -57.42 9.69
CA GLY A 48 40.38 -56.16 9.06
C GLY A 48 40.48 -56.22 7.53
N ARG A 49 39.43 -55.73 6.85
CA ARG A 49 39.52 -55.24 5.46
C ARG A 49 40.12 -53.83 5.49
N PRO A 50 40.96 -53.45 4.51
CA PRO A 50 41.47 -52.09 4.45
C PRO A 50 40.32 -51.12 4.12
N PRO A 51 40.29 -49.90 4.69
CA PRO A 51 39.31 -48.90 4.32
C PRO A 51 39.58 -48.45 2.88
N GLY A 52 38.57 -48.62 2.02
CA GLY A 52 38.59 -48.08 0.68
C GLY A 52 38.74 -46.56 0.73
N ARG A 53 39.70 -46.03 -0.05
CA ARG A 53 39.87 -44.59 -0.27
C ARG A 53 38.56 -44.01 -0.80
N ARG A 54 37.82 -43.31 0.06
CA ARG A 54 36.71 -42.44 -0.38
C ARG A 54 37.33 -41.36 -1.25
N ARG A 55 36.94 -41.30 -2.52
CA ARG A 55 37.19 -40.12 -3.36
C ARG A 55 36.54 -38.92 -2.66
N PRO A 56 37.21 -37.76 -2.54
CA PRO A 56 36.58 -36.58 -2.01
C PRO A 56 35.38 -36.25 -2.92
N GLY A 57 34.19 -36.23 -2.33
CA GLY A 57 33.00 -35.77 -3.04
C GLY A 57 33.22 -34.33 -3.46
N ARG A 58 32.97 -34.03 -4.74
CA ARG A 58 32.93 -32.66 -5.25
C ARG A 58 31.98 -31.87 -4.35
N GLY A 59 32.51 -30.85 -3.69
CA GLY A 59 31.70 -29.91 -2.94
C GLY A 59 30.74 -29.17 -3.89
N PRO A 60 29.75 -28.45 -3.36
CA PRO A 60 28.79 -27.67 -4.14
C PRO A 60 29.43 -26.53 -4.98
N HIS A 61 30.76 -26.41 -4.99
CA HIS A 61 31.53 -25.42 -5.74
C HIS A 61 32.09 -25.90 -7.09
N ASP A 62 31.98 -27.18 -7.44
CA ASP A 62 32.57 -27.75 -8.68
C ASP A 62 31.54 -28.06 -9.80
N ASP A 63 30.35 -27.43 -9.77
CA ASP A 63 29.38 -27.56 -10.86
C ASP A 63 29.48 -26.35 -11.82
N PRO A 64 30.17 -26.47 -12.97
CA PRO A 64 30.27 -25.39 -13.95
C PRO A 64 28.91 -24.99 -14.53
N GLN A 65 27.88 -25.85 -14.43
CA GLN A 65 26.51 -25.50 -14.83
C GLN A 65 25.81 -24.65 -13.77
N ALA A 66 26.06 -24.88 -12.48
CA ALA A 66 25.54 -24.04 -11.40
C ALA A 66 26.15 -22.63 -11.44
N LEU A 67 27.46 -22.52 -11.67
CA LEU A 67 28.14 -21.24 -11.83
C LEU A 67 27.60 -20.48 -13.06
N ARG A 68 27.41 -21.17 -14.19
CA ARG A 68 26.83 -20.56 -15.40
C ARG A 68 25.38 -20.09 -15.19
N ARG A 69 24.56 -20.82 -14.43
CA ARG A 69 23.20 -20.41 -14.07
C ARG A 69 23.20 -19.20 -13.14
N LEU A 70 24.09 -19.18 -12.15
CA LEU A 70 24.24 -18.05 -11.24
C LEU A 70 24.71 -16.80 -12.00
N VAL A 71 25.72 -16.91 -12.85
CA VAL A 71 26.22 -15.81 -13.68
C VAL A 71 25.14 -15.32 -14.65
N LEU A 72 24.40 -16.22 -15.31
CA LEU A 72 23.28 -15.82 -16.18
C LEU A 72 22.14 -15.17 -15.40
N LEU A 73 21.83 -15.64 -14.19
CA LEU A 73 20.83 -15.01 -13.32
C LEU A 73 21.31 -13.62 -12.89
N THR A 74 22.57 -13.47 -12.48
CA THR A 74 23.16 -12.19 -12.10
C THR A 74 23.20 -11.22 -13.28
N VAL A 75 23.64 -11.66 -14.46
CA VAL A 75 23.62 -10.84 -15.68
C VAL A 75 22.20 -10.47 -16.07
N ARG A 76 21.23 -11.39 -15.98
CA ARG A 76 19.82 -11.11 -16.31
C ARG A 76 19.17 -10.20 -15.28
N CYS A 77 19.51 -10.31 -13.99
CA CYS A 77 19.15 -9.35 -12.95
C CYS A 77 19.76 -7.98 -13.27
N ILE A 78 21.06 -7.89 -13.56
CA ILE A 78 21.74 -6.64 -13.92
C ILE A 78 21.13 -6.02 -15.18
N THR A 79 20.81 -6.81 -16.21
CA THR A 79 20.22 -6.32 -17.47
C THR A 79 18.75 -5.92 -17.30
N ILE A 80 17.96 -6.64 -16.50
CA ILE A 80 16.60 -6.21 -16.13
C ILE A 80 16.67 -4.91 -15.33
N THR A 81 17.56 -4.85 -14.35
CA THR A 81 17.88 -3.65 -13.59
C THR A 81 18.25 -2.51 -14.55
N TYR A 82 19.17 -2.69 -15.49
CA TYR A 82 19.59 -1.64 -16.44
C TYR A 82 18.49 -1.20 -17.42
N ASN A 83 17.66 -2.13 -17.91
CA ASN A 83 16.57 -1.83 -18.86
C ASN A 83 15.33 -1.21 -18.19
N VAL A 84 15.09 -1.50 -16.91
CA VAL A 84 14.05 -0.84 -16.10
C VAL A 84 14.52 0.55 -15.66
N ILE A 85 15.81 0.70 -15.34
CA ILE A 85 16.43 1.93 -14.82
C ILE A 85 16.61 3.04 -15.86
N SER A 86 16.64 2.73 -17.15
CA SER A 86 16.96 3.71 -18.20
C SER A 86 15.72 4.39 -18.82
N ALA A 87 14.51 4.02 -18.39
CA ALA A 87 13.30 4.70 -18.83
C ALA A 87 13.03 5.87 -17.86
N PRO A 88 12.84 7.11 -18.35
CA PRO A 88 12.22 8.14 -17.53
C PRO A 88 10.90 7.58 -17.00
N GLU A 89 10.67 7.64 -15.68
CA GLU A 89 9.41 7.18 -15.09
C GLU A 89 8.28 8.06 -15.65
N PRO A 90 7.31 7.50 -16.37
CA PRO A 90 6.20 8.30 -16.87
C PRO A 90 5.33 8.78 -15.69
N PRO A 91 4.71 9.97 -15.81
CA PRO A 91 3.85 10.51 -14.76
C PRO A 91 2.65 9.57 -14.49
N MET A 92 2.37 9.28 -13.22
CA MET A 92 1.34 8.31 -12.77
C MET A 92 -0.02 8.96 -12.48
N HIS A 93 -0.14 10.25 -12.79
CA HIS A 93 -1.27 11.10 -12.43
C HIS A 93 -1.76 11.83 -13.66
N MET A 94 -2.98 12.38 -13.61
CA MET A 94 -3.48 13.16 -14.75
C MET A 94 -2.49 14.27 -15.10
N ALA A 95 -2.03 14.23 -16.35
CA ALA A 95 -1.13 15.21 -16.92
C ALA A 95 -1.89 16.51 -17.28
N ASN A 96 -1.21 17.54 -17.76
CA ASN A 96 -1.90 18.81 -18.05
C ASN A 96 -2.84 18.69 -19.26
N GLU A 97 -2.50 17.81 -20.20
CA GLU A 97 -3.07 17.67 -21.53
C GLU A 97 -4.47 17.05 -21.49
N VAL A 98 -4.80 16.33 -20.42
CA VAL A 98 -6.09 15.64 -20.25
C VAL A 98 -7.22 16.57 -19.81
N LEU A 99 -6.98 17.86 -19.58
CA LEU A 99 -8.00 18.82 -19.15
C LEU A 99 -7.91 20.16 -19.88
N THR A 100 -9.08 20.77 -20.06
CA THR A 100 -9.17 22.19 -20.46
C THR A 100 -9.18 23.10 -19.24
N LEU A 101 -8.75 24.36 -19.42
CA LEU A 101 -8.69 25.35 -18.35
C LEU A 101 -10.02 25.52 -17.56
N PRO A 102 -11.20 25.59 -18.20
CA PRO A 102 -12.45 25.73 -17.46
C PRO A 102 -12.74 24.55 -16.53
N VAL A 103 -12.51 23.32 -17.01
CA VAL A 103 -12.74 22.10 -16.22
C VAL A 103 -11.70 21.99 -15.10
N ALA A 104 -10.43 22.24 -15.41
CA ALA A 104 -9.34 22.29 -14.44
C ALA A 104 -9.63 23.31 -13.31
N GLY A 105 -10.08 24.52 -13.67
CA GLY A 105 -10.46 25.56 -12.71
C GLY A 105 -11.63 25.15 -11.82
N ALA A 106 -12.67 24.55 -12.41
CA ALA A 106 -13.83 24.05 -11.66
C ALA A 106 -13.44 22.93 -10.67
N LEU A 107 -12.63 21.97 -11.11
CA LEU A 107 -12.13 20.88 -10.26
C LEU A 107 -11.17 21.41 -9.18
N GLY A 108 -10.35 22.41 -9.48
CA GLY A 108 -9.52 23.12 -8.49
C GLY A 108 -10.36 23.79 -7.40
N ALA A 109 -11.43 24.49 -7.78
CA ALA A 109 -12.37 25.09 -6.82
C ALA A 109 -13.09 24.02 -5.97
N ALA A 110 -13.52 22.92 -6.60
CA ALA A 110 -14.14 21.79 -5.90
C ALA A 110 -13.17 21.12 -4.91
N ALA A 111 -11.92 20.89 -5.30
CA ALA A 111 -10.86 20.37 -4.45
C ALA A 111 -10.63 21.27 -3.24
N ALA A 112 -10.47 22.59 -3.45
CA ALA A 112 -10.24 23.56 -2.38
C ALA A 112 -11.41 23.57 -1.38
N GLY A 113 -12.66 23.64 -1.87
CA GLY A 113 -13.85 23.59 -1.02
C GLY A 113 -13.98 22.27 -0.25
N GLY A 114 -13.78 21.14 -0.92
CA GLY A 114 -13.83 19.81 -0.32
C GLY A 114 -12.76 19.59 0.76
N LEU A 115 -11.53 20.04 0.51
CA LEU A 115 -10.43 19.96 1.47
C LEU A 115 -10.61 20.94 2.63
N ALA A 116 -11.17 22.13 2.42
CA ALA A 116 -11.53 23.04 3.50
C ALA A 116 -12.57 22.43 4.45
N LEU A 117 -13.59 21.77 3.89
CA LEU A 117 -14.58 21.02 4.67
C LEU A 117 -13.97 19.82 5.39
N ALA A 118 -13.07 19.07 4.73
CA ALA A 118 -12.34 17.98 5.35
C ALA A 118 -11.48 18.48 6.50
N ALA A 119 -10.76 19.59 6.35
CA ALA A 119 -9.99 20.22 7.42
C ALA A 119 -10.87 20.63 8.60
N ALA A 120 -12.02 21.24 8.35
CA ALA A 120 -12.96 21.62 9.40
C ALA A 120 -13.48 20.42 10.21
N LYS A 121 -13.76 19.30 9.56
CA LYS A 121 -14.20 18.07 10.22
C LYS A 121 -13.05 17.32 10.89
N ALA A 122 -11.89 17.23 10.25
CA ALA A 122 -10.70 16.60 10.82
C ALA A 122 -10.26 17.25 12.14
N ARG A 123 -10.42 18.58 12.29
CA ARG A 123 -10.16 19.27 13.58
C ARG A 123 -11.00 18.74 14.75
N ARG A 124 -12.18 18.16 14.48
CA ARG A 124 -13.07 17.59 15.50
C ARG A 124 -12.77 16.12 15.77
N ASP A 125 -12.25 15.40 14.77
CA ASP A 125 -12.12 13.94 14.79
C ASP A 125 -10.68 13.45 15.03
N LEU A 126 -9.68 14.32 14.86
CA LEU A 126 -8.26 13.96 14.99
C LEU A 126 -7.81 14.04 16.45
N ASP A 127 -7.77 12.87 17.10
CA ASP A 127 -7.29 12.73 18.48
C ASP A 127 -5.76 12.67 18.59
N GLU A 128 -5.25 12.73 19.83
CA GLU A 128 -3.80 12.66 20.11
C GLU A 128 -3.12 11.38 19.61
N ARG A 129 -3.89 10.29 19.44
CA ARG A 129 -3.37 8.98 19.03
C ARG A 129 -3.19 8.90 17.51
N ARG A 130 -4.12 9.47 16.75
CA ARG A 130 -4.15 9.45 15.28
C ARG A 130 -3.31 10.57 14.67
N ALA A 131 -3.13 11.68 15.38
CA ALA A 131 -2.38 12.83 14.87
C ALA A 131 -0.93 12.48 14.45
N PRO A 132 -0.13 11.70 15.22
CA PRO A 132 1.20 11.26 14.76
C PRO A 132 1.15 10.30 13.57
N LEU A 133 0.06 9.53 13.44
CA LEU A 133 -0.10 8.55 12.37
C LEU A 133 -0.35 9.19 11.01
N LEU A 134 -0.91 10.41 10.96
CA LEU A 134 -1.12 11.15 9.72
C LEU A 134 0.19 11.32 8.93
N GLY A 135 1.26 11.75 9.61
CA GLY A 135 2.57 11.94 8.98
C GLY A 135 3.22 10.63 8.55
N VAL A 136 3.29 9.63 9.44
CA VAL A 136 3.99 8.37 9.13
C VAL A 136 3.24 7.51 8.12
N LEU A 137 1.90 7.43 8.19
CA LEU A 137 1.12 6.70 7.20
C LEU A 137 1.09 7.45 5.88
N GLY A 138 1.03 8.79 5.89
CA GLY A 138 1.15 9.58 4.67
C GLY A 138 2.49 9.34 3.97
N ALA A 139 3.59 9.35 4.73
CA ALA A 139 4.92 9.08 4.20
C ALA A 139 5.06 7.65 3.65
N PHE A 140 4.47 6.66 4.33
CA PHE A 140 4.41 5.29 3.83
C PHE A 140 3.59 5.16 2.55
N VAL A 141 2.45 5.85 2.46
CA VAL A 141 1.60 5.84 1.26
C VAL A 141 2.29 6.52 0.09
N PHE A 142 2.95 7.66 0.31
CA PHE A 142 3.82 8.28 -0.69
C PHE A 142 4.90 7.31 -1.18
N ALA A 143 5.59 6.62 -0.27
CA ALA A 143 6.60 5.63 -0.64
C ALA A 143 6.01 4.48 -1.48
N ALA A 144 4.82 3.99 -1.09
CA ALA A 144 4.13 2.93 -1.82
C ALA A 144 3.65 3.38 -3.21
N GLN A 145 3.27 4.64 -3.36
CA GLN A 145 2.89 5.24 -4.65
C GLN A 145 4.04 5.29 -5.65
N MET A 146 5.29 5.33 -5.19
CA MET A 146 6.46 5.26 -6.08
C MET A 146 6.76 3.86 -6.62
N VAL A 147 6.05 2.83 -6.17
CA VAL A 147 6.30 1.45 -6.60
C VAL A 147 5.27 1.05 -7.65
N ASN A 148 5.58 1.35 -8.91
CA ASN A 148 4.87 0.80 -10.05
C ASN A 148 5.08 -0.71 -10.13
N PHE A 149 4.01 -1.47 -10.34
CA PHE A 149 4.05 -2.91 -10.55
C PHE A 149 3.36 -3.28 -11.87
N PRO A 150 3.85 -4.29 -12.60
CA PRO A 150 3.22 -4.71 -13.84
C PRO A 150 1.85 -5.33 -13.57
N VAL A 151 0.82 -4.86 -14.28
CA VAL A 151 -0.57 -5.34 -14.14
C VAL A 151 -0.99 -6.14 -15.38
N LEU A 152 -0.64 -5.63 -16.56
CA LEU A 152 -0.87 -6.27 -17.86
C LEU A 152 0.37 -6.11 -18.75
N PRO A 153 0.50 -6.87 -19.86
CA PRO A 153 1.62 -6.68 -20.78
C PRO A 153 1.68 -5.24 -21.31
N GLY A 154 2.72 -4.50 -20.95
CA GLY A 154 2.90 -3.08 -21.31
C GLY A 154 2.06 -2.09 -20.49
N THR A 155 1.51 -2.50 -19.35
CA THR A 155 0.76 -1.63 -18.43
C THR A 155 1.18 -1.90 -17.01
N SER A 156 1.60 -0.86 -16.30
CA SER A 156 1.82 -0.88 -14.87
C SER A 156 0.63 -0.29 -14.12
N GLY A 157 0.66 -0.38 -12.80
CA GLY A 157 -0.16 0.39 -11.91
C GLY A 157 0.62 0.63 -10.62
N HIS A 158 0.15 1.60 -9.84
CA HIS A 158 0.73 1.92 -8.54
C HIS A 158 -0.32 1.81 -7.45
N PHE A 159 0.15 1.71 -6.21
CA PHE A 159 -0.73 1.82 -5.05
C PHE A 159 -1.15 3.27 -4.87
N VAL A 160 -2.39 3.51 -4.48
CA VAL A 160 -2.90 4.83 -4.08
C VAL A 160 -2.91 4.97 -2.55
N GLY A 161 -3.29 3.94 -1.81
CA GLY A 161 -3.23 3.91 -0.34
C GLY A 161 -4.30 4.73 0.38
N ALA A 162 -5.26 5.31 -0.36
CA ALA A 162 -6.37 6.08 0.20
C ALA A 162 -7.23 5.25 1.17
N ALA A 163 -7.45 3.97 0.89
CA ALA A 163 -8.20 3.09 1.78
C ALA A 163 -7.47 2.79 3.09
N LEU A 164 -6.15 2.58 3.06
CA LEU A 164 -5.34 2.42 4.26
C LEU A 164 -5.45 3.66 5.16
N LEU A 165 -5.30 4.85 4.60
CA LEU A 165 -5.45 6.10 5.34
C LEU A 165 -6.87 6.25 5.91
N ALA A 166 -7.90 6.02 5.09
CA ALA A 166 -9.29 6.19 5.50
C ALA A 166 -9.69 5.24 6.63
N VAL A 167 -9.25 3.98 6.59
CA VAL A 167 -9.59 2.98 7.61
C VAL A 167 -8.93 3.30 8.96
N VAL A 168 -7.69 3.80 8.96
CA VAL A 168 -6.93 4.06 10.19
C VAL A 168 -7.20 5.46 10.76
N LEU A 169 -7.26 6.48 9.90
CA LEU A 169 -7.35 7.89 10.29
C LEU A 169 -8.78 8.46 10.21
N GLY A 170 -9.68 7.78 9.50
CA GLY A 170 -10.98 8.34 9.10
C GLY A 170 -10.88 9.15 7.80
N PRO A 171 -12.03 9.42 7.15
CA PRO A 171 -12.06 9.96 5.78
C PRO A 171 -11.50 11.38 5.68
N HIS A 172 -11.74 12.22 6.71
CA HIS A 172 -11.34 13.63 6.68
C HIS A 172 -9.82 13.80 6.83
N ALA A 173 -9.20 13.11 7.79
CA ALA A 173 -7.76 13.14 7.97
C ALA A 173 -7.03 12.45 6.81
N ALA A 174 -7.60 11.35 6.29
CA ALA A 174 -7.10 10.67 5.10
C ALA A 174 -7.11 11.58 3.86
N ALA A 175 -8.16 12.36 3.67
CA ALA A 175 -8.24 13.33 2.57
C ALA A 175 -7.12 14.37 2.64
N LEU A 176 -6.85 14.91 3.82
CA LEU A 176 -5.76 15.89 4.01
C LEU A 176 -4.37 15.26 3.84
N GLY A 177 -4.19 14.04 4.33
CA GLY A 177 -2.95 13.29 4.15
C GLY A 177 -2.69 13.00 2.68
N MET A 178 -3.69 12.52 1.95
CA MET A 178 -3.60 12.27 0.51
C MET A 178 -3.38 13.55 -0.29
N ALA A 179 -4.05 14.66 0.09
CA ALA A 179 -3.82 15.95 -0.55
C ALA A 179 -2.37 16.42 -0.40
N ALA A 180 -1.77 16.26 0.79
CA ALA A 180 -0.37 16.61 1.00
C ALA A 180 0.57 15.78 0.12
N ILE A 181 0.28 14.49 -0.07
CA ILE A 181 1.04 13.61 -0.97
C ILE A 181 0.93 14.09 -2.41
N VAL A 182 -0.29 14.23 -2.94
CA VAL A 182 -0.54 14.63 -4.33
C VAL A 182 0.04 16.01 -4.65
N ILE A 183 -0.04 16.96 -3.71
CA ILE A 183 0.57 18.29 -3.86
C ILE A 183 2.10 18.18 -3.93
N VAL A 184 2.72 17.36 -3.07
CA VAL A 184 4.16 17.12 -3.12
C VAL A 184 4.57 16.47 -4.43
N GLN A 185 3.85 15.44 -4.89
CA GLN A 185 4.10 14.76 -6.16
C GLN A 185 4.07 15.74 -7.33
N CYS A 186 3.01 16.55 -7.43
CA CYS A 186 2.87 17.52 -8.51
C CYS A 186 3.92 18.65 -8.44
N VAL A 187 4.12 19.28 -7.27
CA VAL A 187 4.96 20.48 -7.17
C VAL A 187 6.45 20.18 -7.10
N VAL A 188 6.84 19.12 -6.38
CA VAL A 188 8.26 18.79 -6.15
C VAL A 188 8.80 17.85 -7.22
N PHE A 189 7.98 16.89 -7.63
CA PHE A 189 8.39 15.81 -8.52
C PHE A 189 7.78 15.89 -9.91
N GLN A 190 6.94 16.88 -10.21
CA GLN A 190 6.23 16.97 -11.48
C GLN A 190 5.44 15.70 -11.88
N ASP A 191 5.13 14.85 -10.89
CA ASP A 191 4.36 13.63 -11.08
C ASP A 191 2.87 14.00 -11.06
N GLY A 192 2.37 14.33 -12.26
CA GLY A 192 1.06 14.91 -12.49
C GLY A 192 1.10 16.39 -12.88
N GLY A 193 0.12 16.80 -13.67
CA GLY A 193 0.04 18.16 -14.21
C GLY A 193 -0.39 19.20 -13.17
N LEU A 194 0.26 20.36 -13.16
CA LEU A 194 -0.13 21.51 -12.33
C LEU A 194 -1.55 22.02 -12.68
N LEU A 195 -1.92 21.99 -13.98
CA LEU A 195 -3.28 22.30 -14.42
C LEU A 195 -4.28 21.24 -13.91
N ALA A 196 -3.85 19.97 -13.88
CA ALA A 196 -4.68 18.85 -13.45
C ALA A 196 -4.65 18.59 -11.93
N LEU A 197 -3.90 19.39 -11.15
CA LEU A 197 -3.78 19.22 -9.70
C LEU A 197 -5.14 19.19 -9.01
N GLY A 198 -6.08 20.04 -9.43
CA GLY A 198 -7.45 20.04 -8.92
C GLY A 198 -8.17 18.70 -9.13
N ALA A 199 -8.07 18.14 -10.34
CA ALA A 199 -8.66 16.83 -10.67
C ALA A 199 -8.00 15.71 -9.87
N ASN A 200 -6.66 15.67 -9.81
CA ASN A 200 -5.94 14.69 -9.01
C ASN A 200 -6.34 14.75 -7.52
N LEU A 201 -6.53 15.94 -6.96
CA LEU A 201 -7.05 16.11 -5.60
C LEU A 201 -8.51 15.65 -5.44
N VAL A 202 -9.39 15.93 -6.41
CA VAL A 202 -10.76 15.41 -6.38
C VAL A 202 -10.76 13.89 -6.42
N ASN A 203 -10.02 13.29 -7.34
CA ASN A 203 -10.01 11.84 -7.59
C ASN A 203 -9.38 11.07 -6.43
N MET A 204 -8.20 11.51 -6.00
CA MET A 204 -7.41 10.76 -5.03
C MET A 204 -7.59 11.26 -3.61
N ALA A 205 -7.66 12.57 -3.37
CA ALA A 205 -7.76 13.09 -2.00
C ALA A 205 -9.20 13.17 -1.49
N LEU A 206 -10.21 13.27 -2.37
CA LEU A 206 -11.60 13.32 -1.96
C LEU A 206 -12.35 12.01 -2.31
N ALA A 207 -12.53 11.68 -3.58
CA ALA A 207 -13.33 10.53 -3.99
C ALA A 207 -12.77 9.22 -3.40
N GLY A 208 -11.47 8.98 -3.52
CA GLY A 208 -10.80 7.78 -2.99
C GLY A 208 -11.06 7.53 -1.50
N PRO A 209 -10.64 8.41 -0.57
CA PRO A 209 -10.78 8.21 0.87
C PRO A 209 -12.23 8.09 1.33
N TYR A 210 -13.13 8.88 0.75
CA TYR A 210 -14.55 8.83 1.13
C TYR A 210 -15.24 7.57 0.58
N ALA A 211 -14.97 7.16 -0.65
CA ALA A 211 -15.47 5.90 -1.20
C ALA A 211 -14.98 4.70 -0.39
N ALA A 212 -13.68 4.69 -0.04
CA ALA A 212 -13.10 3.66 0.82
C ALA A 212 -13.79 3.62 2.19
N TRP A 213 -13.97 4.77 2.81
CA TRP A 213 -14.63 4.86 4.12
C TRP A 213 -16.07 4.37 4.09
N LEU A 214 -16.85 4.77 3.09
CA LEU A 214 -18.23 4.34 2.92
C LEU A 214 -18.33 2.82 2.69
N ALA A 215 -17.53 2.27 1.78
CA ALA A 215 -17.46 0.84 1.53
C ALA A 215 -17.06 0.07 2.80
N PHE A 216 -16.05 0.55 3.52
CA PHE A 216 -15.63 -0.05 4.78
C PHE A 216 -16.77 -0.04 5.81
N ARG A 217 -17.45 1.09 6.00
CA ARG A 217 -18.54 1.23 6.98
C ARG A 217 -19.78 0.42 6.62
N ALA A 218 -20.07 0.22 5.34
CA ALA A 218 -21.17 -0.63 4.88
C ALA A 218 -20.96 -2.09 5.31
N ILE A 219 -19.72 -2.58 5.26
CA ILE A 219 -19.38 -3.99 5.58
C ILE A 219 -19.04 -4.16 7.08
N ALA A 220 -18.39 -3.15 7.66
CA ALA A 220 -18.00 -3.12 9.08
C ALA A 220 -18.55 -1.85 9.77
N PRO A 221 -19.86 -1.83 10.12
CA PRO A 221 -20.50 -0.70 10.77
C PRO A 221 -19.86 -0.35 12.12
N ALA A 222 -19.88 0.93 12.49
CA ALA A 222 -19.44 1.38 13.80
C ALA A 222 -20.29 0.74 14.92
N GLY A 223 -19.67 0.51 16.09
CA GLY A 223 -20.37 -0.01 17.28
C GLY A 223 -20.72 -1.50 17.26
N ARG A 224 -20.40 -2.24 16.19
CA ARG A 224 -20.60 -3.69 16.13
C ARG A 224 -19.26 -4.42 16.14
N PRO A 225 -19.02 -5.36 17.08
CA PRO A 225 -17.82 -6.19 17.04
C PRO A 225 -17.80 -6.94 15.71
N ALA A 226 -16.71 -6.76 14.98
CA ALA A 226 -16.46 -7.45 13.72
C ALA A 226 -15.48 -8.57 13.96
N ILE A 227 -15.81 -9.77 13.49
CA ILE A 227 -14.82 -10.83 13.35
C ILE A 227 -13.73 -10.37 12.39
N ARG A 228 -12.48 -10.79 12.62
CA ARG A 228 -11.31 -10.34 11.85
C ARG A 228 -11.50 -10.49 10.34
N ALA A 229 -12.08 -11.61 9.91
CA ALA A 229 -12.39 -11.86 8.50
C ALA A 229 -13.26 -10.77 7.86
N ARG A 230 -14.26 -10.24 8.59
CA ARG A 230 -15.12 -9.16 8.11
C ARG A 230 -14.37 -7.84 7.96
N LEU A 231 -13.46 -7.51 8.90
CA LEU A 231 -12.62 -6.31 8.80
C LEU A 231 -11.68 -6.38 7.60
N TYR A 232 -11.13 -7.56 7.32
CA TYR A 232 -10.23 -7.77 6.20
C TYR A 232 -10.96 -7.70 4.85
N LEU A 233 -12.12 -8.32 4.75
CA LEU A 233 -12.98 -8.17 3.56
C LEU A 233 -13.42 -6.71 3.36
N ALA A 234 -13.79 -6.02 4.45
CA ALA A 234 -14.14 -4.61 4.40
C ALA A 234 -12.99 -3.74 3.90
N ALA A 235 -11.76 -4.00 4.36
CA ALA A 235 -10.57 -3.29 3.91
C ALA A 235 -10.24 -3.54 2.44
N PHE A 236 -10.33 -4.80 1.99
CA PHE A 236 -10.12 -5.17 0.59
C PHE A 236 -11.12 -4.46 -0.33
N LEU A 237 -12.41 -4.53 0.00
CA LEU A 237 -13.46 -3.89 -0.79
C LEU A 237 -13.41 -2.36 -0.70
N ALA A 238 -12.93 -1.80 0.41
CA ALA A 238 -12.66 -0.38 0.53
C ALA A 238 -11.54 0.08 -0.40
N ALA A 239 -10.44 -0.68 -0.51
CA ALA A 239 -9.37 -0.39 -1.47
C ALA A 239 -9.89 -0.41 -2.92
N LEU A 240 -10.64 -1.46 -3.29
CA LEU A 240 -11.23 -1.56 -4.62
C LEU A 240 -12.18 -0.39 -4.92
N ALA A 241 -13.06 -0.03 -3.98
CA ALA A 241 -13.95 1.11 -4.13
C ALA A 241 -13.20 2.44 -4.24
N SER A 242 -12.11 2.60 -3.48
CA SER A 242 -11.25 3.78 -3.54
C SER A 242 -10.66 3.99 -4.93
N ILE A 243 -10.02 2.94 -5.44
CA ILE A 243 -9.35 2.94 -6.75
C ILE A 243 -10.36 3.18 -7.87
N LEU A 244 -11.48 2.47 -7.87
CA LEU A 244 -12.51 2.65 -8.90
C LEU A 244 -13.16 4.04 -8.83
N ALA A 245 -13.39 4.59 -7.64
CA ALA A 245 -13.96 5.94 -7.51
C ALA A 245 -13.05 7.01 -8.14
N GLY A 246 -11.74 6.93 -7.92
CA GLY A 246 -10.79 7.85 -8.56
C GLY A 246 -10.66 7.60 -10.07
N ALA A 247 -10.44 6.35 -10.47
CA ALA A 247 -10.20 5.98 -11.86
C ALA A 247 -11.37 6.28 -12.80
N LEU A 248 -12.61 6.12 -12.33
CA LEU A 248 -13.81 6.34 -13.14
C LEU A 248 -14.18 7.83 -13.29
N LEU A 249 -13.67 8.71 -12.42
CA LEU A 249 -13.84 10.15 -12.59
C LEU A 249 -13.01 10.67 -13.77
N VAL A 250 -11.83 10.10 -14.02
CA VAL A 250 -10.94 10.56 -15.10
C VAL A 250 -11.64 10.58 -16.49
N PRO A 251 -12.27 9.50 -16.99
CA PRO A 251 -13.02 9.57 -18.25
C PRO A 251 -14.13 10.63 -18.27
N LEU A 252 -14.78 10.87 -17.13
CA LEU A 252 -15.85 11.86 -17.02
C LEU A 252 -15.30 13.29 -17.11
N GLU A 253 -14.15 13.54 -16.47
CA GLU A 253 -13.46 14.83 -16.48
C GLU A 253 -12.87 15.16 -17.87
N VAL A 254 -12.30 14.15 -18.53
CA VAL A 254 -11.80 14.26 -19.93
C VAL A 254 -12.97 14.48 -20.89
N ALA A 255 -14.09 13.78 -20.72
CA ALA A 255 -15.29 14.00 -21.52
C ALA A 255 -15.89 15.40 -21.29
N ALA A 256 -15.94 15.87 -20.04
CA ALA A 256 -16.38 17.23 -19.71
C ALA A 256 -15.47 18.30 -20.33
N SER A 257 -14.18 18.00 -20.51
CA SER A 257 -13.23 18.87 -21.22
C SER A 257 -13.47 18.92 -22.74
N GLY A 258 -14.33 18.06 -23.28
CA GLY A 258 -14.63 18.02 -24.71
C GLY A 258 -13.43 17.62 -25.57
N ILE A 259 -12.49 16.87 -25.01
CA ILE A 259 -11.28 16.37 -25.69
C ILE A 259 -11.27 14.84 -25.82
N CYS A 260 -12.32 14.16 -25.31
CA CYS A 260 -12.48 12.72 -25.45
C CYS A 260 -12.92 12.38 -26.88
N ARG A 261 -12.08 11.64 -27.62
CA ARG A 261 -12.33 11.20 -29.01
C ARG A 261 -12.99 9.82 -29.10
N VAL A 262 -12.99 9.05 -28.02
CA VAL A 262 -13.60 7.71 -27.96
C VAL A 262 -14.97 7.75 -27.29
N PRO A 263 -15.85 6.76 -27.55
CA PRO A 263 -17.08 6.63 -26.78
C PRO A 263 -16.77 6.53 -25.29
N LEU A 264 -17.46 7.35 -24.47
CA LEU A 264 -17.23 7.40 -23.03
C LEU A 264 -17.34 6.02 -22.36
N SER A 265 -18.21 5.15 -22.86
CA SER A 265 -18.35 3.76 -22.38
C SER A 265 -17.08 2.92 -22.58
N VAL A 266 -16.35 3.11 -23.68
CA VAL A 266 -15.08 2.42 -23.96
C VAL A 266 -14.01 2.89 -22.99
N PHE A 267 -13.91 4.21 -22.77
CA PHE A 267 -12.92 4.76 -21.85
C PHE A 267 -13.22 4.34 -20.40
N LEU A 268 -14.47 4.47 -19.96
CA LEU A 268 -14.91 3.98 -18.64
C LEU A 268 -14.65 2.48 -18.47
N GLY A 269 -15.00 1.65 -19.47
CA GLY A 269 -14.81 0.20 -19.41
C GLY A 269 -13.33 -0.20 -19.30
N THR A 270 -12.46 0.48 -20.04
CA THR A 270 -11.01 0.21 -20.02
C THR A 270 -10.40 0.64 -18.69
N MET A 271 -10.72 1.85 -18.21
CA MET A 271 -10.29 2.33 -16.89
C MET A 271 -10.78 1.40 -15.78
N ALA A 272 -12.06 1.02 -15.79
CA ALA A 272 -12.64 0.09 -14.81
C ALA A 272 -11.90 -1.25 -14.78
N GLY A 273 -11.63 -1.83 -15.96
CA GLY A 273 -10.98 -3.13 -16.08
C GLY A 273 -9.57 -3.15 -15.48
N ILE A 274 -8.71 -2.23 -15.92
CA ILE A 274 -7.32 -2.15 -15.46
C ILE A 274 -7.28 -1.82 -13.96
N HIS A 275 -8.07 -0.83 -13.52
CA HIS A 275 -8.06 -0.38 -12.13
C HIS A 275 -8.75 -1.36 -11.18
N THR A 276 -9.59 -2.28 -11.68
CA THR A 276 -10.06 -3.42 -10.86
C THR A 276 -8.90 -4.33 -10.47
N LEU A 277 -7.97 -4.60 -11.38
CA LEU A 277 -6.78 -5.41 -11.09
C LEU A 277 -5.85 -4.70 -10.13
N ILE A 278 -5.61 -3.40 -10.33
CA ILE A 278 -4.82 -2.55 -9.42
C ILE A 278 -5.48 -2.52 -8.03
N GLY A 279 -6.78 -2.28 -7.96
CA GLY A 279 -7.54 -2.25 -6.71
C GLY A 279 -7.57 -3.59 -5.98
N ALA A 280 -7.56 -4.71 -6.70
CA ALA A 280 -7.41 -6.03 -6.09
C ALA A 280 -6.02 -6.21 -5.46
N ALA A 281 -4.95 -5.81 -6.16
CA ALA A 281 -3.59 -5.85 -5.62
C ALA A 281 -3.45 -4.94 -4.39
N GLU A 282 -3.99 -3.71 -4.45
CA GLU A 282 -4.01 -2.79 -3.32
C GLU A 282 -4.85 -3.31 -2.16
N GLY A 283 -5.96 -4.00 -2.42
CA GLY A 283 -6.77 -4.64 -1.40
C GLY A 283 -5.98 -5.69 -0.61
N VAL A 284 -5.15 -6.49 -1.29
CA VAL A 284 -4.25 -7.45 -0.64
C VAL A 284 -3.19 -6.72 0.20
N LEU A 285 -2.55 -5.68 -0.35
CA LEU A 285 -1.55 -4.90 0.39
C LEU A 285 -2.17 -4.25 1.64
N THR A 286 -3.31 -3.57 1.47
CA THR A 286 -4.04 -2.89 2.55
C THR A 286 -4.41 -3.88 3.65
N PHE A 287 -4.91 -5.06 3.27
CA PHE A 287 -5.16 -6.15 4.21
C PHE A 287 -3.90 -6.53 5.01
N MET A 288 -2.76 -6.74 4.33
CA MET A 288 -1.51 -7.14 4.97
C MET A 288 -1.01 -6.09 5.97
N VAL A 289 -1.04 -4.81 5.59
CA VAL A 289 -0.64 -3.70 6.47
C VAL A 289 -1.58 -3.60 7.68
N LEU A 290 -2.89 -3.66 7.47
CA LEU A 290 -3.85 -3.62 8.58
C LEU A 290 -3.72 -4.84 9.50
N ALA A 291 -3.43 -6.03 8.99
CA ALA A 291 -3.18 -7.21 9.79
C ALA A 291 -1.89 -7.08 10.63
N ALA A 292 -0.83 -6.47 10.08
CA ALA A 292 0.37 -6.16 10.84
C ALA A 292 0.09 -5.11 11.93
N LEU A 293 -0.63 -4.04 11.61
CA LEU A 293 -1.05 -3.03 12.59
C LEU A 293 -1.93 -3.65 13.69
N ALA A 294 -2.85 -4.56 13.36
CA ALA A 294 -3.68 -5.27 14.33
C ALA A 294 -2.86 -6.04 15.38
N ARG A 295 -1.69 -6.56 14.98
CA ARG A 295 -0.80 -7.32 15.86
C ARG A 295 0.07 -6.40 16.72
N MET A 296 0.55 -5.30 16.14
CA MET A 296 1.44 -4.37 16.84
C MET A 296 0.67 -3.46 17.80
N ARG A 297 -0.44 -2.88 17.34
CA ARG A 297 -1.29 -1.93 18.06
C ARG A 297 -2.76 -2.05 17.65
N PRO A 298 -3.50 -3.03 18.22
CA PRO A 298 -4.89 -3.29 17.86
C PRO A 298 -5.83 -2.10 18.09
N ASP A 299 -5.55 -1.24 19.07
CA ASP A 299 -6.33 -0.04 19.40
C ASP A 299 -6.39 1.00 18.27
N LEU A 300 -5.51 0.90 17.27
CA LEU A 300 -5.55 1.74 16.07
C LEU A 300 -6.62 1.31 15.06
N LEU A 301 -7.14 0.09 15.17
CA LEU A 301 -8.16 -0.41 14.26
C LEU A 301 -9.58 -0.08 14.74
N PRO A 302 -10.50 0.24 13.82
CA PRO A 302 -11.88 0.51 14.19
C PRO A 302 -12.53 -0.65 14.96
N GLY A 303 -13.10 -0.35 16.13
CA GLY A 303 -13.84 -1.31 16.96
C GLY A 303 -12.99 -2.14 17.93
N ALA A 304 -11.67 -1.91 18.00
CA ALA A 304 -10.85 -2.48 19.05
C ALA A 304 -11.03 -1.74 20.39
N PRO A 305 -11.01 -2.44 21.54
CA PRO A 305 -11.09 -1.77 22.84
C PRO A 305 -9.86 -0.90 23.10
N ALA A 306 -10.06 0.32 23.62
CA ALA A 306 -8.99 1.31 23.84
C ALA A 306 -7.88 0.84 24.82
N ALA A 307 -8.17 -0.20 25.61
CA ALA A 307 -7.26 -0.85 26.56
C ALA A 307 -6.50 -2.05 25.97
N ALA A 308 -6.65 -2.34 24.68
CA ALA A 308 -5.88 -3.39 24.03
C ALA A 308 -4.39 -3.00 24.04
N GLY A 309 -3.59 -3.72 24.83
CA GLY A 309 -2.14 -3.50 24.92
C GLY A 309 -1.43 -3.65 23.57
N GLY A 310 -0.20 -3.14 23.49
CA GLY A 310 0.62 -3.24 22.29
C GLY A 310 1.90 -2.40 22.39
N LEU A 311 2.65 -2.31 21.29
CA LEU A 311 3.90 -1.57 21.24
C LEU A 311 3.69 -0.06 21.44
N PRO A 312 4.61 0.69 22.07
CA PRO A 312 4.44 2.13 22.23
C PRO A 312 4.28 2.82 20.87
N LEU A 313 3.46 3.87 20.79
CA LEU A 313 3.06 4.48 19.49
C LEU A 313 4.29 4.95 18.69
N ARG A 314 5.30 5.48 19.39
CA ARG A 314 6.60 5.85 18.81
C ARG A 314 7.33 4.70 18.12
N ALA A 315 7.22 3.47 18.63
CA ALA A 315 7.85 2.30 18.02
C ALA A 315 7.11 1.89 16.75
N VAL A 316 5.78 1.89 16.78
CA VAL A 316 4.97 1.63 15.57
C VAL A 316 5.23 2.71 14.52
N ALA A 317 5.15 3.99 14.90
CA ALA A 317 5.45 5.10 14.02
C ALA A 317 6.87 5.03 13.43
N GLY A 318 7.87 4.70 14.26
CA GLY A 318 9.26 4.50 13.82
C GLY A 318 9.40 3.33 12.83
N SER A 319 8.69 2.21 13.06
CA SER A 319 8.70 1.07 12.14
C SER A 319 8.06 1.38 10.79
N VAL A 320 6.95 2.15 10.79
CA VAL A 320 6.27 2.58 9.56
C VAL A 320 7.13 3.60 8.81
N ALA A 321 7.76 4.55 9.50
CA ALA A 321 8.68 5.49 8.88
C ALA A 321 9.91 4.80 8.27
N LEU A 322 10.48 3.81 8.98
CA LEU A 322 11.57 3.00 8.43
C LEU A 322 11.11 2.21 7.20
N ALA A 323 9.94 1.58 7.25
CA ALA A 323 9.38 0.88 6.10
C ALA A 323 9.18 1.83 4.90
N ALA A 324 8.67 3.04 5.13
CA ALA A 324 8.54 4.07 4.09
C ALA A 324 9.89 4.42 3.45
N LEU A 325 10.94 4.62 4.26
CA LEU A 325 12.29 4.91 3.76
C LEU A 325 12.88 3.73 2.97
N LEU A 326 12.67 2.50 3.42
CA LEU A 326 13.14 1.30 2.70
C LEU A 326 12.39 1.11 1.37
N VAL A 327 11.08 1.33 1.36
CA VAL A 327 10.28 1.25 0.14
C VAL A 327 10.70 2.34 -0.85
N ALA A 328 10.75 3.60 -0.42
CA ALA A 328 11.07 4.73 -1.30
C ALA A 328 12.55 4.80 -1.72
N GLY A 329 13.48 4.34 -0.86
CA GLY A 329 14.91 4.40 -1.13
C GLY A 329 15.47 3.16 -1.85
N PHE A 330 14.80 2.01 -1.75
CA PHE A 330 15.31 0.76 -2.29
C PHE A 330 14.30 0.02 -3.18
N LEU A 331 13.07 -0.17 -2.73
CA LEU A 331 12.08 -0.93 -3.51
C LEU A 331 11.60 -0.17 -4.76
N SER A 332 11.55 1.16 -4.71
CA SER A 332 11.23 2.03 -5.84
C SER A 332 12.17 1.85 -7.04
N LEU A 333 13.43 1.46 -6.81
CA LEU A 333 14.39 1.17 -7.89
C LEU A 333 14.01 -0.06 -8.72
N ALA A 334 13.11 -0.90 -8.20
CA ALA A 334 12.56 -2.05 -8.89
C ALA A 334 11.17 -1.80 -9.46
N ALA A 335 10.69 -0.54 -9.42
CA ALA A 335 9.41 -0.15 -10.00
C ALA A 335 9.39 -0.40 -11.51
N SER A 336 8.22 -0.71 -12.04
CA SER A 336 8.02 -0.93 -13.46
C SER A 336 7.90 0.40 -14.21
N GLY A 337 8.86 0.74 -15.05
CA GLY A 337 8.78 1.91 -15.96
C GLY A 337 7.83 1.76 -17.16
N ALA A 338 6.80 0.93 -17.05
CA ALA A 338 5.76 0.81 -18.09
C ALA A 338 4.65 1.83 -17.80
N PRO A 339 3.92 2.32 -18.82
CA PRO A 339 2.83 3.27 -18.64
C PRO A 339 1.83 2.81 -17.60
N ASP A 340 1.36 3.74 -16.77
CA ASP A 340 0.39 3.43 -15.73
C ASP A 340 -0.99 3.06 -16.32
N GLY A 341 -1.97 2.77 -15.46
CA GLY A 341 -3.30 2.37 -15.93
C GLY A 341 -4.03 3.45 -16.73
N LEU A 342 -3.78 4.74 -16.44
CA LEU A 342 -4.36 5.86 -17.16
C LEU A 342 -3.66 6.07 -18.49
N GLU A 343 -2.34 6.28 -18.48
CA GLU A 343 -1.51 6.49 -19.66
C GLU A 343 -1.66 5.33 -20.64
N SER A 344 -1.58 4.10 -20.15
CA SER A 344 -1.81 2.94 -21.01
C SER A 344 -3.22 2.92 -21.61
N THR A 345 -4.24 3.42 -20.90
CA THR A 345 -5.59 3.53 -21.46
C THR A 345 -5.62 4.60 -22.55
N LEU A 346 -5.03 5.78 -22.30
CA LEU A 346 -4.96 6.88 -23.26
C LEU A 346 -4.24 6.45 -24.53
N ASP A 347 -3.11 5.74 -24.42
CA ASP A 347 -2.32 5.24 -25.53
C ASP A 347 -3.06 4.17 -26.34
N ARG A 348 -3.63 3.16 -25.67
CA ARG A 348 -4.30 2.03 -26.35
C ARG A 348 -5.60 2.43 -27.03
N THR A 349 -6.30 3.43 -26.48
CA THR A 349 -7.60 3.87 -27.00
C THR A 349 -7.49 5.12 -27.87
N GLN A 350 -6.35 5.80 -27.85
CA GLN A 350 -6.17 7.12 -28.46
C GLN A 350 -7.27 8.09 -28.00
N ALA A 351 -7.55 8.11 -26.69
CA ALA A 351 -8.73 8.78 -26.13
C ALA A 351 -8.72 10.30 -26.29
N LEU A 352 -7.56 10.93 -26.45
CA LEU A 352 -7.40 12.38 -26.44
C LEU A 352 -7.35 12.97 -27.83
N ASP A 353 -7.95 14.15 -27.97
CA ASP A 353 -7.72 15.06 -29.08
C ASP A 353 -6.39 15.81 -28.94
N THR A 354 -5.30 15.18 -29.36
CA THR A 354 -3.96 15.77 -29.31
C THR A 354 -3.72 16.86 -30.37
N GLU A 355 -4.63 17.02 -31.33
CA GLU A 355 -4.52 18.05 -32.38
C GLU A 355 -5.14 19.37 -31.95
N ARG A 356 -6.03 19.34 -30.94
CA ARG A 356 -6.64 20.55 -30.39
C ARG A 356 -5.62 21.32 -29.53
N PRO A 357 -5.31 22.58 -29.87
CA PRO A 357 -4.39 23.39 -29.06
C PRO A 357 -4.88 23.57 -27.63
N ASN A 358 -3.99 23.36 -26.66
CA ASN A 358 -4.28 23.56 -25.23
C ASN A 358 -3.20 24.44 -24.58
N PRO A 359 -3.20 25.76 -24.85
CA PRO A 359 -2.16 26.67 -24.37
C PRO A 359 -2.08 26.74 -22.84
N ALA A 360 -3.18 26.45 -22.15
CA ALA A 360 -3.19 26.37 -20.69
C ALA A 360 -2.38 25.17 -20.18
N ALA A 361 -2.48 24.02 -20.85
CA ALA A 361 -1.70 22.83 -20.51
C ALA A 361 -0.21 23.07 -20.75
N GLU A 362 0.15 23.67 -21.90
CA GLU A 362 1.53 24.04 -22.22
C GLU A 362 2.12 25.03 -21.21
N ALA A 363 1.37 26.10 -20.88
CA ALA A 363 1.80 27.08 -19.88
C ALA A 363 1.97 26.45 -18.49
N ALA A 364 1.07 25.54 -18.09
CA ALA A 364 1.19 24.82 -16.83
C ALA A 364 2.38 23.85 -16.82
N GLY A 365 2.69 23.22 -17.96
CA GLY A 365 3.88 22.38 -18.14
C GLY A 365 5.17 23.19 -17.95
N HIS A 366 5.28 24.35 -18.60
CA HIS A 366 6.43 25.25 -18.43
C HIS A 366 6.55 25.75 -16.97
N ALA A 367 5.44 26.11 -16.34
CA ALA A 367 5.45 26.53 -14.94
C ALA A 367 5.86 25.38 -14.00
N GLY A 368 5.36 24.17 -14.25
CA GLY A 368 5.71 22.96 -13.50
C GLY A 368 7.21 22.65 -13.57
N GLY A 369 7.78 22.65 -14.78
CA GLY A 369 9.21 22.41 -14.97
C GLY A 369 10.11 23.48 -14.33
N ALA A 370 9.63 24.71 -14.18
CA ALA A 370 10.37 25.79 -13.54
C ALA A 370 10.40 25.69 -11.99
N ILE A 371 9.42 25.03 -11.38
CA ILE A 371 9.30 24.91 -9.92
C ILE A 371 9.70 23.53 -9.39
N ALA A 372 9.63 22.49 -10.23
CA ALA A 372 9.96 21.12 -9.83
C ALA A 372 11.43 21.00 -9.43
N LEU A 373 11.67 20.32 -8.30
CA LEU A 373 13.04 20.09 -7.81
C LEU A 373 13.66 18.85 -8.43
N LEU A 374 12.86 17.79 -8.58
CA LEU A 374 13.27 16.49 -9.11
C LEU A 374 12.16 15.97 -10.04
N PRO A 375 11.95 16.62 -11.21
CA PRO A 375 10.89 16.22 -12.14
C PRO A 375 11.03 14.74 -12.50
N ASP A 376 9.89 14.03 -12.51
CA ASP A 376 9.77 12.60 -12.77
C ASP A 376 10.71 11.76 -11.89
N TYR A 377 10.87 12.19 -10.64
CA TYR A 377 11.77 11.60 -9.63
C TYR A 377 13.24 11.50 -10.08
N SER A 378 13.60 12.29 -11.10
CA SER A 378 14.89 12.27 -11.76
C SER A 378 15.68 13.52 -11.42
N GLY A 379 17.01 13.46 -11.57
CA GLY A 379 17.91 14.58 -11.31
C GLY A 379 18.94 14.78 -12.42
N PRO A 380 19.85 15.76 -12.26
CA PRO A 380 20.84 16.08 -13.27
C PRO A 380 21.64 14.86 -13.73
N GLY A 381 21.74 14.68 -15.04
CA GLY A 381 22.46 13.56 -15.66
C GLY A 381 21.72 12.22 -15.65
N GLY A 382 20.47 12.14 -15.16
CA GLY A 382 19.61 10.96 -15.30
C GLY A 382 20.15 9.70 -14.59
N ALA A 383 20.98 9.88 -13.57
CA ALA A 383 21.55 8.76 -12.83
C ALA A 383 20.47 7.96 -12.08
N TRP A 384 20.61 6.62 -12.12
CA TRP A 384 19.64 5.66 -11.56
C TRP A 384 19.31 5.83 -10.07
N TYR A 385 20.24 6.40 -9.29
CA TYR A 385 20.03 6.61 -7.86
C TYR A 385 19.13 7.80 -7.55
N TRP A 386 18.79 8.63 -8.54
CA TRP A 386 17.95 9.81 -8.31
C TRP A 386 16.54 9.42 -7.83
N THR A 387 15.98 8.32 -8.30
CA THR A 387 14.68 7.80 -7.81
C THR A 387 14.74 7.50 -6.30
N SER A 388 15.85 6.93 -5.82
CA SER A 388 16.06 6.71 -4.37
C SER A 388 16.16 8.02 -3.59
N VAL A 389 16.92 8.99 -4.12
CA VAL A 389 17.10 10.31 -3.49
C VAL A 389 15.76 11.04 -3.42
N ALA A 390 15.05 11.11 -4.55
CA ALA A 390 13.73 11.69 -4.68
C ALA A 390 12.74 11.04 -3.70
N GLY A 391 12.74 9.71 -3.63
CA GLY A 391 11.87 8.97 -2.73
C GLY A 391 12.14 9.25 -1.26
N VAL A 392 13.40 9.23 -0.82
CA VAL A 392 13.76 9.58 0.56
C VAL A 392 13.38 11.03 0.88
N CYS A 393 13.68 11.97 -0.01
CA CYS A 393 13.31 13.38 0.14
C CYS A 393 11.80 13.55 0.26
N GLY A 394 11.02 12.90 -0.60
CA GLY A 394 9.57 12.95 -0.60
C GLY A 394 8.95 12.36 0.68
N VAL A 395 9.46 11.21 1.14
CA VAL A 395 9.07 10.60 2.42
C VAL A 395 9.28 11.56 3.59
N LEU A 396 10.45 12.21 3.65
CA LEU A 396 10.76 13.17 4.71
C LEU A 396 9.87 14.42 4.65
N LEU A 397 9.60 14.92 3.44
CA LEU A 397 8.73 16.08 3.22
C LEU A 397 7.29 15.79 3.63
N VAL A 398 6.71 14.68 3.17
CA VAL A 398 5.34 14.26 3.52
C VAL A 398 5.23 13.99 5.02
N LEU A 399 6.24 13.35 5.63
CA LEU A 399 6.29 13.15 7.08
C LEU A 399 6.25 14.50 7.84
N GLY A 400 7.05 15.46 7.38
CA GLY A 400 7.09 16.82 7.94
C GLY A 400 5.77 17.56 7.80
N LEU A 401 5.18 17.56 6.61
CA LEU A 401 3.89 18.18 6.31
C LEU A 401 2.76 17.55 7.12
N GLY A 402 2.70 16.22 7.19
CA GLY A 402 1.70 15.52 7.98
C GLY A 402 1.85 15.81 9.48
N ALA A 403 3.08 15.90 10.00
CA ALA A 403 3.32 16.33 11.38
C ALA A 403 2.92 17.79 11.63
N ALA A 404 3.19 18.70 10.68
CA ALA A 404 2.78 20.10 10.76
C ALA A 404 1.25 20.25 10.70
N GLY A 405 0.59 19.59 9.75
CA GLY A 405 -0.86 19.56 9.63
C GLY A 405 -1.52 18.96 10.87
N ALA A 406 -0.99 17.86 11.40
CA ALA A 406 -1.46 17.27 12.65
C ALA A 406 -1.31 18.22 13.86
N ARG A 407 -0.31 19.10 13.88
CA ARG A 407 -0.18 20.13 14.93
C ARG A 407 -1.18 21.27 14.71
N ALA A 408 -1.37 21.72 13.47
CA ALA A 408 -2.29 22.80 13.12
C ALA A 408 -3.77 22.41 13.31
N LEU A 409 -4.11 21.13 13.10
CA LEU A 409 -5.47 20.61 13.27
C LEU A 409 -5.83 20.31 14.73
N ARG A 410 -4.84 20.14 15.60
CA ARG A 410 -5.08 20.04 17.05
C ARG A 410 -5.48 21.42 17.55
N GLY A 411 -6.75 21.58 17.93
CA GLY A 411 -7.22 22.79 18.60
C GLY A 411 -6.34 23.09 19.83
N ARG A 412 -6.12 24.38 20.13
CA ARG A 412 -5.47 24.77 21.39
C ARG A 412 -6.26 24.11 22.54
N PRO A 413 -5.60 23.48 23.53
CA PRO A 413 -6.31 22.96 24.69
C PRO A 413 -7.15 24.08 25.29
N ALA A 414 -8.44 23.83 25.50
CA ALA A 414 -9.30 24.78 26.19
C ALA A 414 -8.63 25.13 27.52
N ALA A 415 -8.48 26.42 27.81
CA ALA A 415 -7.93 26.87 29.08
C ALA A 415 -8.73 26.18 30.19
N PRO A 416 -8.07 25.62 31.22
CA PRO A 416 -8.80 25.00 32.32
C PRO A 416 -9.77 26.03 32.86
N HIS A 417 -11.07 25.73 32.78
CA HIS A 417 -12.11 26.55 33.42
C HIS A 417 -11.73 26.63 34.89
N GLY A 418 -11.27 27.81 35.31
CA GLY A 418 -10.94 28.07 36.70
C GLY A 418 -12.16 27.69 37.52
N HIS A 419 -11.99 26.70 38.40
CA HIS A 419 -12.95 26.44 39.46
C HIS A 419 -13.07 27.74 40.27
N ALA A 420 -14.12 28.50 40.01
CA ALA A 420 -14.57 29.54 40.91
C ALA A 420 -15.04 28.83 42.18
N HIS A 421 -14.12 28.73 43.15
CA HIS A 421 -14.47 28.47 44.53
C HIS A 421 -15.31 29.65 45.01
N HIS A 422 -16.63 29.47 45.04
CA HIS A 422 -17.49 30.26 45.89
C HIS A 422 -17.47 29.63 47.28
N HIS A 423 -16.78 30.32 48.19
CA HIS A 423 -16.90 30.15 49.64
C HIS A 423 -18.10 30.94 50.16
#